data_AF-A0AAJ0D5X5-F1
#
_entry.id   AF-A0AAJ0D5X5-F1
#
_cell.length_a   1.000
_cell.length_b   1.000
_cell.length_c   1.000
_cell.angle_alpha   90.00
_cell.angle_beta   90.00
_cell.angle_gamma   90.00
#
_symmetry.space_group_name_H-M   'P 1'
#
loop_
_entity.id
_entity.type
_entity.pdbx_description
1 polymer ?
#
loop_
_entity_poly.entity_id
_entity_poly.type
_entity_poly.pdbx_seq_one_letter_code
_entity_poly.pdbx_strand_id
1 'polypeptide(L)'
;MAAVLAVVIGASRLDRPAAAPQTGPYDFGFVAVSYPNFAAGITAANAIFAASTGCPGTVPIISEMKNPRDFTKVTIIVAAIVTTIYLTISMTMYSFVDSGRKPFPRKRRPSRQEDRLWPGSTQSYRQRCLFNHVSAKYIFVRALRNTKHLQANTLVHWSTWIGLNIVLGIFTYVFAEAVPVFNYLLALLACVCFAPMSIMLPALFWMADHKTYCTGSSKQKVMYAAHVGILLLGIFVCVGGIYGAADSIAQASTSGFTSVFSCADNSNKIISQQ
;
A
#
# COMPACT_ATOMS: atom_id res chain seq x y z
N MET A 1 -1.02 5.28 11.21
CA MET A 1 -0.19 4.98 12.40
C MET A 1 -1.00 4.85 13.68
N ALA A 2 -1.71 5.88 14.17
CA ALA A 2 -2.43 5.81 15.46
C ALA A 2 -3.40 4.61 15.58
N ALA A 3 -4.20 4.32 14.55
CA ALA A 3 -5.10 3.17 14.54
C ALA A 3 -4.34 1.82 14.62
N VAL A 4 -3.22 1.69 13.91
CA VAL A 4 -2.38 0.48 13.93
C VAL A 4 -1.76 0.28 15.30
N LEU A 5 -1.20 1.34 15.90
CA LEU A 5 -0.61 1.27 17.24
C LEU A 5 -1.64 0.85 18.29
N ALA A 6 -2.86 1.36 18.20
CA ALA A 6 -3.90 0.97 19.13
C ALA A 6 -4.35 -0.49 18.96
N VAL A 7 -4.31 -1.05 17.73
CA VAL A 7 -4.51 -2.49 17.49
C VAL A 7 -3.36 -3.30 18.09
N VAL A 8 -2.11 -2.88 17.89
CA VAL A 8 -0.92 -3.55 18.46
C VAL A 8 -0.97 -3.57 19.98
N ILE A 9 -1.29 -2.43 20.61
CA ILE A 9 -1.46 -2.31 22.07
C ILE A 9 -2.64 -3.16 22.54
N GLY A 10 -3.73 -3.18 21.79
CA GLY A 10 -4.88 -4.03 22.11
C GLY A 10 -4.50 -5.52 22.09
N ALA A 11 -3.80 -5.96 21.05
CA ALA A 11 -3.36 -7.34 20.87
C ALA A 11 -2.34 -7.78 21.94
N SER A 12 -1.40 -6.91 22.33
CA SER A 12 -0.39 -7.23 23.34
C SER A 12 -0.92 -7.27 24.78
N ARG A 13 -2.14 -6.76 25.01
CA ARG A 13 -2.80 -6.79 26.32
C ARG A 13 -3.72 -8.00 26.52
N LEU A 14 -3.91 -8.83 25.49
CA LEU A 14 -4.71 -10.06 25.59
C LEU A 14 -3.81 -11.24 25.97
N ASP A 15 -4.09 -11.85 27.13
CA ASP A 15 -3.40 -13.09 27.57
C ASP A 15 -3.63 -14.25 26.59
N ARG A 16 -4.74 -14.21 25.84
CA ARG A 16 -5.12 -15.24 24.89
C ARG A 16 -5.90 -14.67 23.72
N PRO A 17 -5.53 -14.96 22.45
CA PRO A 17 -6.31 -14.57 21.29
C PRO A 17 -7.73 -15.11 21.40
N ALA A 18 -8.73 -14.31 21.03
CA ALA A 18 -10.13 -14.73 21.15
C ALA A 18 -10.51 -15.90 20.22
N ALA A 19 -9.68 -16.19 19.23
CA ALA A 19 -9.86 -17.29 18.29
C ALA A 19 -9.03 -18.54 18.64
N ALA A 20 -8.10 -18.45 19.59
CA ALA A 20 -7.38 -19.60 20.11
C ALA A 20 -8.32 -20.46 20.99
N PRO A 21 -8.10 -21.79 21.10
CA PRO A 21 -8.77 -22.64 22.09
C PRO A 21 -8.69 -21.94 23.44
N GLN A 22 -9.80 -21.75 24.16
CA GLN A 22 -9.80 -20.95 25.40
C GLN A 22 -9.14 -21.69 26.59
N THR A 23 -8.94 -23.00 26.43
CA THR A 23 -8.29 -23.89 27.41
C THR A 23 -7.27 -24.79 26.69
N GLY A 24 -6.27 -25.30 27.44
CA GLY A 24 -5.22 -26.19 26.93
C GLY A 24 -3.98 -25.49 26.37
N PRO A 25 -2.93 -26.24 25.98
CA PRO A 25 -1.79 -25.71 25.25
C PRO A 25 -2.21 -25.25 23.85
N TYR A 26 -1.67 -24.12 23.40
CA TYR A 26 -1.92 -23.56 22.08
C TYR A 26 -0.59 -23.05 21.52
N ASP A 27 -0.29 -23.43 20.28
CA ASP A 27 0.94 -23.04 19.58
C ASP A 27 0.65 -21.90 18.62
N PHE A 28 1.41 -20.82 18.72
CA PHE A 28 1.33 -19.64 17.87
C PHE A 28 1.74 -19.92 16.42
N GLY A 29 2.33 -21.08 16.13
CA GLY A 29 2.76 -21.50 14.79
C GLY A 29 3.80 -20.55 14.20
N PHE A 30 4.71 -20.06 15.05
CA PHE A 30 5.79 -19.19 14.64
C PHE A 30 6.73 -19.95 13.70
N VAL A 31 6.87 -19.46 12.47
CA VAL A 31 7.80 -20.03 11.49
C VAL A 31 8.74 -18.92 11.03
N ALA A 32 10.02 -19.02 11.39
CA ALA A 32 11.03 -18.02 11.03
C ALA A 32 11.24 -17.94 9.50
N VAL A 33 11.12 -19.06 8.79
CA VAL A 33 11.21 -19.15 7.32
C VAL A 33 10.09 -20.06 6.82
N SER A 34 9.09 -19.46 6.17
CA SER A 34 8.02 -20.19 5.51
C SER A 34 8.35 -20.45 4.03
N TYR A 35 7.72 -21.46 3.44
CA TYR A 35 7.87 -21.84 2.02
C TYR A 35 6.54 -21.62 1.26
N PRO A 36 6.12 -20.35 1.07
CA PRO A 36 4.89 -20.08 0.33
C PRO A 36 5.08 -20.41 -1.15
N ASN A 37 3.96 -20.70 -1.82
CA ASN A 37 3.94 -20.72 -3.28
C ASN A 37 4.32 -19.34 -3.86
N PHE A 38 4.70 -19.31 -5.14
CA PHE A 38 5.18 -18.09 -5.79
C PHE A 38 4.17 -16.93 -5.72
N ALA A 39 2.89 -17.20 -5.96
CA ALA A 39 1.83 -16.17 -5.97
C ALA A 39 1.64 -15.53 -4.60
N ALA A 40 1.62 -16.32 -3.53
CA ALA A 40 1.54 -15.83 -2.16
C ALA A 40 2.79 -15.00 -1.79
N GLY A 41 3.98 -15.50 -2.15
CA GLY A 41 5.25 -14.82 -1.87
C GLY A 41 5.38 -13.46 -2.58
N ILE A 42 5.14 -13.42 -3.89
CA ILE A 42 5.27 -12.17 -4.68
C ILE A 42 4.19 -11.15 -4.33
N THR A 43 2.99 -11.60 -3.94
CA THR A 43 1.91 -10.73 -3.48
C THR A 43 2.24 -10.09 -2.14
N ALA A 44 2.77 -10.87 -1.19
CA ALA A 44 3.23 -10.33 0.10
C ALA A 44 4.39 -9.35 -0.08
N ALA A 45 5.39 -9.69 -0.91
CA ALA A 45 6.51 -8.81 -1.23
C ALA A 45 6.02 -7.48 -1.84
N ASN A 46 5.06 -7.53 -2.77
CA ASN A 46 4.47 -6.33 -3.37
C ASN A 46 3.68 -5.49 -2.37
N ALA A 47 2.92 -6.11 -1.46
CA ALA A 47 2.22 -5.37 -0.41
C ALA A 47 3.19 -4.62 0.53
N ILE A 48 4.32 -5.24 0.89
CA ILE A 48 5.40 -4.60 1.66
C ILE A 48 6.04 -3.46 0.87
N PHE A 49 6.29 -3.69 -0.42
CA PHE A 49 6.82 -2.67 -1.33
C PHE A 49 5.88 -1.46 -1.43
N ALA A 50 4.56 -1.68 -1.50
CA ALA A 50 3.56 -0.61 -1.50
C ALA A 50 3.63 0.24 -0.24
N ALA A 51 3.80 -0.38 0.93
CA ALA A 51 3.88 0.32 2.21
C ALA A 51 5.17 1.15 2.36
N SER A 52 6.24 0.75 1.66
CA SER A 52 7.57 1.33 1.79
C SER A 52 7.90 2.39 0.73
N THR A 53 6.99 2.66 -0.20
CA THR A 53 7.23 3.53 -1.35
C THR A 53 6.63 4.93 -1.19
N GLY A 54 7.45 5.99 -1.35
CA GLY A 54 7.07 7.40 -1.15
C GLY A 54 6.99 8.26 -2.44
N CYS A 55 6.79 7.63 -3.60
CA CYS A 55 7.19 8.21 -4.89
C CYS A 55 6.54 9.53 -5.36
N PRO A 56 5.22 9.79 -5.21
CA PRO A 56 4.62 10.94 -5.87
C PRO A 56 4.99 12.29 -5.21
N GLY A 57 5.51 12.27 -3.98
CA GLY A 57 5.85 13.48 -3.23
C GLY A 57 7.30 13.94 -3.36
N THR A 58 8.19 13.16 -3.97
CA THR A 58 9.64 13.43 -3.90
C THR A 58 10.03 14.73 -4.58
N VAL A 59 9.58 14.96 -5.82
CA VAL A 59 9.91 16.19 -6.57
C VAL A 59 9.37 17.46 -5.91
N PRO A 60 8.08 17.52 -5.48
CA PRO A 60 7.57 18.65 -4.71
C PRO A 60 8.36 18.89 -3.41
N ILE A 61 8.67 17.83 -2.65
CA ILE A 61 9.44 17.95 -1.41
C ILE A 61 10.82 18.55 -1.69
N ILE A 62 11.54 18.05 -2.71
CA ILE A 62 12.85 18.59 -3.11
C ILE A 62 12.75 20.08 -3.46
N SER A 63 11.67 20.50 -4.13
CA SER A 63 11.47 21.89 -4.52
C SER A 63 11.18 22.84 -3.34
N GLU A 64 10.69 22.32 -2.22
CA GLU A 64 10.43 23.09 -1.00
C GLU A 64 11.59 23.05 0.01
N MET A 65 12.61 22.20 -0.21
CA MET A 65 13.77 22.12 0.67
C MET A 65 14.66 23.37 0.55
N LYS A 66 15.05 23.93 1.70
CA LYS A 66 16.05 25.02 1.77
C LYS A 66 17.36 24.67 1.04
N ASN A 67 17.79 23.41 1.11
CA ASN A 67 18.93 22.89 0.37
C ASN A 67 18.57 21.55 -0.31
N PRO A 68 18.32 21.53 -1.62
CA PRO A 68 17.94 20.32 -2.35
C PRO A 68 18.98 19.19 -2.32
N ARG A 69 20.28 19.52 -2.13
CA ARG A 69 21.36 18.52 -2.10
C ARG A 69 21.31 17.60 -0.88
N ASP A 70 20.63 18.03 0.19
CA ASP A 70 20.50 17.24 1.42
C ASP A 70 19.40 16.17 1.32
N PHE A 71 18.66 16.10 0.21
CA PHE A 71 17.53 15.19 0.04
C PHE A 71 17.90 13.72 0.29
N THR A 72 19.04 13.25 -0.22
CA THR A 72 19.49 11.86 -0.03
C THR A 72 19.75 11.56 1.45
N LYS A 73 20.37 12.49 2.19
CA LYS A 73 20.65 12.32 3.63
C LYS A 73 19.36 12.21 4.42
N VAL A 74 18.41 13.11 4.17
CA VAL A 74 17.10 13.10 4.84
C VAL A 74 16.33 11.82 4.48
N THR A 75 16.36 11.40 3.22
CA THR A 75 15.67 10.19 2.74
C THR A 75 16.18 8.93 3.43
N ILE A 76 17.49 8.77 3.60
CA ILE A 76 18.07 7.61 4.29
C ILE A 76 17.61 7.57 5.77
N ILE A 77 17.62 8.72 6.45
CA ILE A 77 17.17 8.80 7.85
C ILE A 77 15.69 8.45 7.97
N VAL A 78 14.85 9.02 7.10
CA VAL A 78 13.41 8.73 7.09
C VAL A 78 13.15 7.25 6.77
N ALA A 79 13.85 6.68 5.78
CA ALA A 79 13.73 5.27 5.43
C ALA A 79 14.12 4.37 6.61
N ALA A 80 15.18 4.68 7.34
CA ALA A 80 15.60 3.94 8.52
C ALA A 80 14.53 3.98 9.63
N ILE A 81 13.99 5.16 9.92
CA ILE A 81 12.93 5.35 10.93
C ILE A 81 11.68 4.56 10.55
N VAL A 82 11.20 4.71 9.31
CA VAL A 82 9.99 4.02 8.82
C VAL A 82 10.18 2.50 8.85
N THR A 83 11.33 2.02 8.38
CA THR A 83 11.67 0.58 8.40
C THR A 83 11.68 0.04 9.82
N THR A 84 12.26 0.78 10.77
CA THR A 84 12.31 0.38 12.19
C THR A 84 10.89 0.27 12.76
N ILE A 85 10.05 1.28 12.52
CA ILE A 85 8.67 1.27 13.02
C ILE A 85 7.87 0.10 12.42
N TYR A 86 8.00 -0.15 11.12
CA TYR A 86 7.33 -1.26 10.46
C TYR A 86 7.82 -2.61 10.97
N LEU A 87 9.12 -2.79 11.18
CA LEU A 87 9.68 -4.01 11.75
C LEU A 87 9.21 -4.25 13.18
N THR A 88 9.24 -3.22 14.04
CA THR A 88 8.78 -3.34 15.43
C THR A 88 7.30 -3.71 15.50
N ILE A 89 6.46 -3.03 14.71
CA ILE A 89 5.01 -3.32 14.66
C ILE A 89 4.76 -4.73 14.11
N SER A 90 5.42 -5.10 13.02
CA SER A 90 5.24 -6.41 12.38
C SER A 90 5.68 -7.56 13.30
N MET A 91 6.84 -7.42 13.96
CA MET A 91 7.34 -8.42 14.89
C MET A 91 6.42 -8.57 16.11
N THR A 92 5.92 -7.45 16.64
CA THR A 92 4.95 -7.48 17.76
C THR A 92 3.66 -8.16 17.33
N MET A 93 3.11 -7.82 16.16
CA MET A 93 1.90 -8.49 15.68
C MET A 93 2.15 -9.97 15.43
N TYR A 94 3.32 -10.34 14.89
CA TYR A 94 3.66 -11.73 14.62
C TYR A 94 3.89 -12.57 15.89
N SER A 95 4.34 -11.96 16.99
CA SER A 95 4.52 -12.67 18.27
C SER A 95 3.22 -12.82 19.07
N PHE A 96 2.29 -11.86 18.94
CA PHE A 96 1.06 -11.84 19.75
C PHE A 96 -0.19 -12.32 18.99
N VAL A 97 -0.13 -12.42 17.67
CA VAL A 97 -1.24 -12.87 16.82
C VAL A 97 -0.90 -14.24 16.23
N ASP A 98 -1.70 -15.22 16.62
CA ASP A 98 -1.79 -16.59 16.08
C ASP A 98 -1.59 -16.64 14.55
N SER A 99 -0.61 -17.40 14.08
CA SER A 99 -0.29 -17.58 12.64
C SER A 99 -1.44 -18.19 11.82
N GLY A 100 -2.49 -18.69 12.47
CA GLY A 100 -3.71 -19.15 11.84
C GLY A 100 -4.96 -18.37 12.21
N ARG A 101 -4.96 -17.40 13.15
CA ARG A 101 -6.22 -16.82 13.65
C ARG A 101 -6.15 -15.35 14.09
N LYS A 102 -7.32 -14.73 13.97
CA LYS A 102 -7.61 -13.29 13.92
C LYS A 102 -6.88 -12.42 14.96
N PRO A 103 -6.43 -11.21 14.56
CA PRO A 103 -6.00 -10.16 15.50
C PRO A 103 -7.16 -9.48 16.26
N PHE A 104 -8.43 -9.76 15.91
CA PHE A 104 -9.58 -9.12 16.55
C PHE A 104 -10.12 -9.92 17.75
N PRO A 105 -10.18 -9.31 18.95
CA PRO A 105 -10.78 -9.95 20.12
C PRO A 105 -12.31 -10.00 20.01
N ARG A 106 -12.89 -11.20 19.83
CA ARG A 106 -14.35 -11.45 19.90
C ARG A 106 -14.96 -11.16 21.28
N LYS A 107 -14.15 -11.00 22.34
CA LYS A 107 -14.67 -10.71 23.70
C LYS A 107 -15.20 -9.29 23.87
N ARG A 108 -15.02 -8.39 22.90
CA ARG A 108 -15.73 -7.11 22.87
C ARG A 108 -16.83 -7.22 21.82
N ARG A 109 -18.06 -7.51 22.24
CA ARG A 109 -19.23 -7.36 21.36
C ARG A 109 -19.20 -5.92 20.84
N PRO A 110 -19.08 -5.66 19.52
CA PRO A 110 -19.36 -4.33 19.02
C PRO A 110 -20.86 -4.16 19.15
N SER A 111 -21.32 -3.46 20.19
CA SER A 111 -22.55 -2.72 20.02
C SER A 111 -22.28 -1.82 18.81
N ARG A 112 -23.21 -1.77 17.83
CA ARG A 112 -23.08 -0.97 16.59
C ARG A 112 -22.72 0.51 16.81
N GLN A 113 -22.70 0.97 18.06
CA GLN A 113 -22.32 2.32 18.48
C GLN A 113 -20.81 2.50 18.75
N GLU A 114 -20.06 1.49 19.19
CA GLU A 114 -18.64 1.66 19.54
C GLU A 114 -17.71 1.71 18.31
N ASP A 115 -18.02 0.97 17.24
CA ASP A 115 -17.31 1.08 15.96
C ASP A 115 -17.45 2.48 15.32
N ARG A 116 -18.54 3.17 15.67
CA ARG A 116 -18.85 4.53 15.18
C ARG A 116 -18.04 5.61 15.90
N LEU A 117 -17.50 5.31 17.09
CA LEU A 117 -16.77 6.24 17.94
C LEU A 117 -15.26 5.99 17.99
N TRP A 118 -14.72 5.12 17.13
CA TRP A 118 -13.27 4.91 17.07
C TRP A 118 -12.56 6.16 16.54
N PRO A 119 -11.69 6.83 17.32
CA PRO A 119 -10.97 8.03 16.87
C PRO A 119 -10.09 7.78 15.65
N GLY A 120 -9.63 6.54 15.44
CA GLY A 120 -8.83 6.17 14.28
C GLY A 120 -9.59 6.17 12.95
N SER A 121 -10.93 6.06 12.97
CA SER A 121 -11.73 6.08 11.74
C SER A 121 -11.74 7.47 11.08
N THR A 122 -11.78 8.53 11.90
CA THR A 122 -11.76 9.93 11.43
C THR A 122 -10.41 10.33 10.82
N GLN A 123 -9.29 9.87 11.40
CA GLN A 123 -7.94 10.08 10.86
C GLN A 123 -7.81 9.48 9.45
N SER A 124 -8.30 8.25 9.26
CA SER A 124 -8.27 7.55 7.98
C SER A 124 -9.14 8.26 6.93
N TYR A 125 -10.29 8.80 7.33
CA TYR A 125 -11.14 9.59 6.43
C TYR A 125 -10.41 10.83 5.87
N ARG A 126 -9.74 11.60 6.74
CA ARG A 126 -8.98 12.79 6.32
C ARG A 126 -7.90 12.47 5.29
N GLN A 127 -7.16 11.39 5.48
CA GLN A 127 -6.11 10.98 4.54
C GLN A 127 -6.71 10.59 3.17
N ARG A 128 -7.81 9.83 3.15
CA ARG A 128 -8.49 9.43 1.90
C ARG A 128 -8.99 10.65 1.12
N CYS A 129 -9.60 11.61 1.82
CA CYS A 129 -10.04 12.86 1.21
C CYS A 129 -8.89 13.67 0.60
N LEU A 130 -7.73 13.70 1.26
CA LEU A 130 -6.54 14.39 0.74
C LEU A 130 -6.09 13.79 -0.60
N PHE A 131 -5.98 12.47 -0.71
CA PHE A 131 -5.57 11.83 -1.96
C PHE A 131 -6.59 12.02 -3.08
N ASN A 132 -7.90 11.89 -2.79
CA ASN A 132 -8.94 12.17 -3.78
C ASN A 132 -8.89 13.63 -4.24
N HIS A 133 -8.68 14.57 -3.31
CA HIS A 133 -8.56 15.99 -3.60
C HIS A 133 -7.34 16.28 -4.49
N VAL A 134 -6.17 15.71 -4.19
CA VAL A 134 -4.95 15.92 -4.98
C VAL A 134 -5.14 15.40 -6.41
N SER A 135 -5.70 14.21 -6.58
CA SER A 135 -6.01 13.64 -7.89
C SER A 135 -7.03 14.49 -8.66
N ALA A 136 -8.12 14.90 -8.01
CA ALA A 136 -9.14 15.77 -8.61
C ALA A 136 -8.55 17.11 -9.04
N LYS A 137 -7.74 17.74 -8.17
CA LYS A 137 -7.11 19.03 -8.43
C LYS A 137 -6.12 18.97 -9.59
N TYR A 138 -5.36 17.89 -9.71
CA TYR A 138 -4.46 17.70 -10.84
C TYR A 138 -5.21 17.68 -12.18
N ILE A 139 -6.29 16.90 -12.28
CA ILE A 139 -7.12 16.84 -13.50
C ILE A 139 -7.82 18.18 -13.73
N PHE A 140 -8.37 18.79 -12.68
CA PHE A 140 -9.05 20.09 -12.72
C PHE A 140 -8.16 21.20 -13.30
N VAL A 141 -6.95 21.33 -12.77
CA VAL A 141 -5.98 22.35 -13.21
C VAL A 141 -5.56 22.10 -14.66
N ARG A 142 -5.45 20.85 -15.11
CA ARG A 142 -5.11 20.54 -16.51
C ARG A 142 -6.30 20.78 -17.45
N ALA A 143 -7.51 20.41 -17.06
CA ALA A 143 -8.71 20.54 -17.89
C ALA A 143 -9.13 22.00 -18.07
N LEU A 144 -9.05 22.82 -17.01
CA LEU A 144 -9.41 24.24 -17.05
C LEU A 144 -8.20 25.16 -17.28
N ARG A 145 -7.02 24.60 -17.57
CA ARG A 145 -5.81 25.38 -17.86
C ARG A 145 -6.10 26.38 -18.99
N ASN A 146 -5.62 27.61 -18.83
CA ASN A 146 -5.81 28.71 -19.79
C ASN A 146 -7.27 29.18 -19.95
N THR A 147 -8.17 28.84 -19.03
CA THR A 147 -9.54 29.34 -19.02
C THR A 147 -9.79 30.28 -17.83
N LYS A 148 -10.69 31.25 -17.99
CA LYS A 148 -11.14 32.10 -16.87
C LYS A 148 -11.82 31.31 -15.75
N HIS A 149 -12.40 30.16 -16.08
CA HIS A 149 -13.11 29.28 -15.15
C HIS A 149 -12.19 28.65 -14.10
N LEU A 150 -10.87 28.63 -14.32
CA LEU A 150 -9.94 28.06 -13.34
C LEU A 150 -9.95 28.82 -12.01
N GLN A 151 -10.07 30.15 -12.06
CA GLN A 151 -10.03 31.02 -10.86
C GLN A 151 -11.31 31.82 -10.63
N ALA A 152 -12.18 31.97 -11.64
CA ALA A 152 -13.45 32.67 -11.48
C ALA A 152 -14.54 31.75 -10.90
N ASN A 153 -15.34 32.31 -9.97
CA ASN A 153 -16.52 31.64 -9.43
C ASN A 153 -17.61 31.52 -10.51
N THR A 154 -17.58 30.42 -11.25
CA THR A 154 -18.49 30.16 -12.38
C THR A 154 -19.13 28.79 -12.22
N LEU A 155 -20.29 28.57 -12.83
CA LEU A 155 -20.94 27.25 -12.82
C LEU A 155 -20.04 26.16 -13.42
N VAL A 156 -19.24 26.49 -14.44
CA VAL A 156 -18.25 25.57 -15.04
C VAL A 156 -17.17 25.18 -14.02
N HIS A 157 -16.69 26.13 -13.20
CA HIS A 157 -15.74 25.85 -12.12
C HIS A 157 -16.31 24.82 -11.14
N TRP A 158 -17.49 25.11 -10.58
CA TRP A 158 -18.11 24.26 -9.56
C TRP A 158 -18.55 22.90 -10.10
N SER A 159 -19.17 22.85 -11.28
CA SER A 159 -19.59 21.59 -11.91
C SER A 159 -18.40 20.70 -12.25
N THR A 160 -17.31 21.26 -12.79
CA THR A 160 -16.09 20.49 -13.08
C THR A 160 -15.44 19.99 -11.78
N TRP A 161 -15.37 20.85 -10.75
CA TRP A 161 -14.79 20.47 -9.46
C TRP A 161 -15.56 19.35 -8.76
N ILE A 162 -16.88 19.51 -8.61
CA ILE A 162 -17.75 18.53 -7.98
C ILE A 162 -17.81 17.25 -8.82
N GLY A 163 -17.96 17.39 -10.14
CA GLY A 163 -18.00 16.26 -11.08
C GLY A 163 -16.75 15.39 -10.99
N LEU A 164 -15.55 16.00 -11.01
CA LEU A 164 -14.30 15.25 -10.87
C LEU A 164 -14.21 14.50 -9.53
N ASN A 165 -14.63 15.12 -8.43
CA ASN A 165 -14.60 14.47 -7.12
C ASN A 165 -15.58 13.28 -7.05
N ILE A 166 -16.79 13.42 -7.61
CA ILE A 166 -17.79 12.34 -7.66
C ILE A 166 -17.28 11.20 -8.53
N VAL A 167 -16.79 11.49 -9.73
CA VAL A 167 -16.30 10.48 -10.69
C VAL A 167 -15.13 9.69 -10.10
N LEU A 168 -14.12 10.37 -9.55
CA LEU A 168 -12.99 9.70 -8.89
C LEU A 168 -13.42 8.91 -7.65
N GLY A 169 -14.42 9.40 -6.91
CA GLY A 169 -15.02 8.70 -5.78
C GLY A 169 -15.71 7.40 -6.21
N ILE A 170 -16.50 7.43 -7.29
CA ILE A 170 -17.15 6.25 -7.87
C ILE A 170 -16.10 5.23 -8.34
N PHE A 171 -15.06 5.67 -9.06
CA PHE A 171 -13.96 4.78 -9.45
C PHE A 171 -13.31 4.11 -8.24
N THR A 172 -12.98 4.89 -7.20
CA THR A 172 -12.38 4.35 -5.98
C THR A 172 -13.29 3.34 -5.28
N TYR A 173 -14.61 3.61 -5.25
CA TYR A 173 -15.60 2.69 -4.70
C TYR A 173 -15.64 1.36 -5.47
N VAL A 174 -15.71 1.44 -6.80
CA VAL A 174 -15.70 0.25 -7.66
C VAL A 174 -14.44 -0.59 -7.45
N PHE A 175 -13.25 0.03 -7.39
CA PHE A 175 -12.01 -0.69 -7.14
C PHE A 175 -11.95 -1.33 -5.75
N ALA A 176 -12.48 -0.66 -4.73
CA ALA A 176 -12.52 -1.19 -3.37
C ALA A 176 -13.45 -2.42 -3.24
N GLU A 177 -14.59 -2.40 -3.91
CA GLU A 177 -15.54 -3.54 -3.93
C GLU A 177 -15.10 -4.66 -4.88
N ALA A 178 -14.34 -4.32 -5.93
CA ALA A 178 -13.79 -5.28 -6.89
C ALA A 178 -12.77 -6.24 -6.25
N VAL A 179 -11.93 -5.73 -5.34
CA VAL A 179 -10.87 -6.50 -4.67
C VAL A 179 -11.12 -6.49 -3.16
N PRO A 180 -11.95 -7.43 -2.64
CA PRO A 180 -12.42 -7.41 -1.26
C PRO A 180 -11.36 -7.81 -0.22
N VAL A 181 -10.13 -8.07 -0.66
CA VAL A 181 -8.97 -8.39 0.18
C VAL A 181 -7.93 -7.27 0.04
N PHE A 182 -7.73 -6.52 1.12
CA PHE A 182 -6.89 -5.33 1.13
C PHE A 182 -5.44 -5.58 0.69
N ASN A 183 -4.84 -6.71 1.09
CA ASN A 183 -3.47 -7.04 0.70
C ASN A 183 -3.31 -7.24 -0.82
N TYR A 184 -4.31 -7.81 -1.49
CA TYR A 184 -4.28 -7.99 -2.94
C TYR A 184 -4.43 -6.64 -3.65
N LEU A 185 -5.25 -5.73 -3.11
CA LEU A 185 -5.37 -4.36 -3.60
C LEU A 185 -4.04 -3.60 -3.44
N LEU A 186 -3.36 -3.71 -2.30
CA LEU A 186 -2.04 -3.10 -2.08
C LEU A 186 -1.00 -3.67 -3.05
N ALA A 187 -0.99 -4.99 -3.26
CA ALA A 187 -0.07 -5.62 -4.20
C ALA A 187 -0.29 -5.14 -5.63
N LEU A 188 -1.54 -5.03 -6.08
CA LEU A 188 -1.90 -4.47 -7.40
C LEU A 188 -1.45 -3.01 -7.55
N LEU A 189 -1.66 -2.19 -6.52
CA LEU A 189 -1.20 -0.80 -6.53
C LEU A 189 0.33 -0.72 -6.63
N ALA A 190 1.04 -1.59 -5.90
CA ALA A 190 2.49 -1.66 -5.94
C ALA A 190 3.01 -1.98 -7.34
N CYS A 191 2.48 -3.03 -7.97
CA CYS A 191 2.99 -3.50 -9.24
C CYS A 191 2.60 -2.57 -10.41
N VAL A 192 1.39 -2.03 -10.43
CA VAL A 192 0.90 -1.19 -11.54
C VAL A 192 1.38 0.26 -11.44
N CYS A 193 1.40 0.82 -10.23
CA CYS A 193 1.68 2.25 -10.05
C CYS A 193 3.08 2.50 -9.51
N PHE A 194 3.45 1.83 -8.41
CA PHE A 194 4.68 2.17 -7.69
C PHE A 194 5.94 1.57 -8.31
N ALA A 195 5.91 0.34 -8.83
CA ALA A 195 7.09 -0.26 -9.44
C ALA A 195 7.54 0.51 -10.70
N PRO A 196 6.63 0.93 -11.61
CA PRO A 196 7.02 1.79 -12.72
C PRO A 196 7.54 3.15 -12.27
N MET A 197 6.86 3.80 -11.30
CA MET A 197 7.21 5.16 -10.88
C MET A 197 8.49 5.23 -10.04
N SER A 198 8.77 4.23 -9.20
CA SER A 198 9.83 4.27 -8.19
C SER A 198 11.07 3.47 -8.56
N ILE A 199 10.94 2.46 -9.41
CA ILE A 199 12.04 1.58 -9.79
C ILE A 199 12.38 1.80 -11.26
N MET A 200 11.39 1.62 -12.14
CA MET A 200 11.64 1.59 -13.59
C MET A 200 11.98 2.98 -14.16
N LEU A 201 11.13 3.99 -13.91
CA LEU A 201 11.33 5.34 -14.45
C LEU A 201 12.63 6.00 -13.96
N PRO A 202 12.98 5.98 -12.66
CA PRO A 202 14.24 6.53 -12.20
C PRO A 202 15.46 5.82 -12.80
N ALA A 203 15.40 4.49 -12.95
CA ALA A 203 16.46 3.72 -13.62
C ALA A 203 16.59 4.12 -15.10
N LEU A 204 15.47 4.28 -15.81
CA LEU A 204 15.46 4.73 -17.20
C LEU A 204 16.01 6.15 -17.36
N PHE A 205 15.61 7.09 -16.50
CA PHE A 205 16.14 8.46 -16.53
C PHE A 205 17.64 8.48 -16.27
N TRP A 206 18.12 7.74 -15.28
CA TRP A 206 19.55 7.66 -15.00
C TRP A 206 20.35 7.08 -16.18
N MET A 207 19.85 6.00 -16.80
CA MET A 207 20.48 5.40 -17.98
C MET A 207 20.42 6.31 -19.21
N ALA A 208 19.37 7.10 -19.36
CA ALA A 208 19.24 8.08 -20.45
C ALA A 208 20.26 9.22 -20.32
N ASP A 209 20.54 9.67 -19.10
CA ASP A 209 21.54 10.71 -18.82
C ASP A 209 22.98 10.17 -18.93
N HIS A 210 23.20 8.89 -18.60
CA HIS A 210 24.53 8.27 -18.54
C HIS A 210 24.79 7.23 -19.65
N LYS A 211 24.25 7.43 -20.86
CA LYS A 211 24.40 6.47 -21.98
C LYS A 211 25.85 6.11 -22.30
N THR A 212 26.78 7.04 -22.14
CA THR A 212 28.22 6.83 -22.39
C THR A 212 28.86 5.80 -21.46
N TYR A 213 28.20 5.45 -20.34
CA TYR A 213 28.71 4.48 -19.37
C TYR A 213 28.64 3.03 -19.88
N CYS A 214 27.90 2.77 -20.97
CA CYS A 214 27.86 1.47 -21.64
C CYS A 214 29.22 1.07 -22.25
N THR A 215 29.96 2.06 -22.75
CA THR A 215 31.23 1.84 -23.48
C THR A 215 32.45 2.38 -22.72
N GLY A 216 32.23 2.95 -21.54
CA GLY A 216 33.26 3.57 -20.72
C GLY A 216 34.15 2.58 -19.94
N SER A 217 34.77 3.08 -18.87
CA SER A 217 35.61 2.30 -17.95
C SER A 217 34.84 1.13 -17.32
N SER A 218 35.54 0.08 -16.88
CA SER A 218 34.92 -1.09 -16.23
C SER A 218 34.00 -0.70 -15.07
N LYS A 219 34.36 0.33 -14.29
CA LYS A 219 33.50 0.86 -13.21
C LYS A 219 32.19 1.45 -13.74
N GLN A 220 32.23 2.17 -14.85
CA GLN A 220 31.06 2.77 -15.48
C GLN A 220 30.13 1.69 -16.05
N LYS A 221 30.70 0.65 -16.66
CA LYS A 221 29.95 -0.51 -17.16
C LYS A 221 29.24 -1.26 -16.03
N VAL A 222 29.92 -1.48 -14.89
CA VAL A 222 29.30 -2.10 -13.71
C VAL A 222 28.16 -1.25 -13.17
N MET A 223 28.35 0.07 -13.05
CA MET A 223 27.28 0.98 -12.61
C MET A 223 26.08 0.96 -13.57
N TYR A 224 26.33 0.93 -14.88
CA TYR A 224 25.26 0.84 -15.88
C TYR A 224 24.52 -0.49 -15.80
N ALA A 225 25.25 -1.62 -15.70
CA ALA A 225 24.67 -2.94 -15.52
C ALA A 225 23.83 -3.03 -14.22
N ALA A 226 24.25 -2.39 -13.13
CA ALA A 226 23.46 -2.32 -11.91
C ALA A 226 22.10 -1.62 -12.12
N HIS A 227 22.07 -0.53 -12.89
CA HIS A 227 20.81 0.17 -13.21
C HIS A 227 19.92 -0.64 -14.16
N VAL A 228 20.50 -1.40 -15.09
CA VAL A 228 19.75 -2.39 -15.88
C VAL A 228 19.15 -3.46 -14.96
N GLY A 229 19.91 -3.95 -13.98
CA GLY A 229 19.42 -4.90 -12.97
C GLY A 229 18.25 -4.34 -12.15
N ILE A 230 18.31 -3.07 -11.74
CA ILE A 230 17.21 -2.38 -11.06
C ILE A 230 15.97 -2.30 -11.98
N LEU A 231 16.15 -1.98 -13.26
CA LEU A 231 15.05 -1.97 -14.22
C LEU A 231 14.41 -3.36 -14.37
N LEU A 232 15.21 -4.42 -14.50
CA LEU A 232 14.73 -5.80 -14.58
C LEU A 232 14.00 -6.23 -13.31
N LEU A 233 14.50 -5.82 -12.13
CA LEU A 233 13.80 -6.02 -10.87
C LEU A 233 12.44 -5.30 -10.86
N GLY A 234 12.37 -4.07 -11.36
CA GLY A 234 11.11 -3.33 -11.49
C GLY A 234 10.10 -4.04 -12.41
N ILE A 235 10.58 -4.57 -13.55
CA ILE A 235 9.76 -5.38 -14.47
C ILE A 235 9.29 -6.66 -13.78
N PHE A 236 10.17 -7.35 -13.07
CA PHE A 236 9.84 -8.57 -12.33
C PHE A 236 8.79 -8.31 -11.25
N VAL A 237 8.95 -7.26 -10.44
CA VAL A 237 7.99 -6.86 -9.41
C VAL A 237 6.64 -6.48 -10.03
N CYS A 238 6.67 -5.79 -11.17
CA CYS A 238 5.47 -5.42 -11.93
C CYS A 238 4.73 -6.66 -12.48
N VAL A 239 5.38 -7.46 -13.33
CA VAL A 239 4.78 -8.62 -13.98
C VAL A 239 4.44 -9.72 -12.98
N GLY A 240 5.38 -10.05 -12.10
CA GLY A 240 5.18 -11.04 -11.05
C GLY A 240 4.10 -10.62 -10.05
N GLY A 241 4.01 -9.32 -9.73
CA GLY A 241 2.97 -8.78 -8.87
C GLY A 241 1.57 -8.84 -9.49
N ILE A 242 1.45 -8.49 -10.77
CA ILE A 242 0.18 -8.63 -11.51
C ILE A 242 -0.26 -10.10 -11.52
N TYR A 243 0.67 -11.02 -11.85
CA TYR A 243 0.38 -12.45 -11.84
C TYR A 243 -0.06 -12.94 -10.45
N GLY A 244 0.74 -12.68 -9.42
CA GLY A 244 0.46 -13.16 -8.07
C GLY A 244 -0.84 -12.61 -7.49
N ALA A 245 -1.12 -11.33 -7.72
CA ALA A 245 -2.37 -10.73 -7.28
C ALA A 245 -3.59 -11.27 -8.06
N ALA A 246 -3.48 -11.45 -9.37
CA ALA A 246 -4.55 -12.02 -10.18
C ALA A 246 -4.87 -13.47 -9.77
N ASP A 247 -3.85 -14.30 -9.58
CA ASP A 247 -4.01 -15.68 -9.10
C ASP A 247 -4.61 -15.73 -7.69
N SER A 248 -4.13 -14.89 -6.77
CA SER A 248 -4.67 -14.79 -5.42
C SER A 248 -6.15 -14.36 -5.40
N ILE A 249 -6.54 -13.42 -6.27
CA ILE A 249 -7.93 -12.97 -6.41
C ILE A 249 -8.81 -14.07 -7.02
N ALA A 250 -8.30 -14.80 -8.04
CA ALA A 250 -9.02 -15.90 -8.65
C ALA A 250 -9.30 -17.01 -7.63
N GLN A 251 -8.30 -17.40 -6.85
CA GLN A 251 -8.44 -18.40 -5.78
C GLN A 251 -9.40 -17.94 -4.67
N ALA A 252 -9.34 -16.67 -4.27
CA ALA A 252 -10.28 -16.12 -3.28
C ALA A 252 -11.73 -16.10 -3.79
N SER A 253 -11.92 -15.97 -5.11
CA SER A 253 -13.25 -15.98 -5.74
C SER A 253 -13.81 -17.41 -5.85
N THR A 254 -13.01 -18.38 -6.29
CA THR A 254 -13.45 -19.77 -6.46
C THR A 254 -13.67 -20.50 -5.14
N SER A 255 -12.93 -20.14 -4.08
CA SER A 255 -13.07 -20.72 -2.75
C SER A 255 -14.33 -20.26 -1.99
N GLY A 256 -15.14 -19.35 -2.55
CA GLY A 256 -16.30 -18.76 -1.85
C GLY A 256 -15.92 -17.91 -0.63
N PHE A 257 -14.64 -17.52 -0.54
CA PHE A 257 -14.12 -16.70 0.54
C PHE A 257 -14.78 -15.32 0.52
N THR A 258 -14.83 -14.68 -0.65
CA THR A 258 -15.43 -13.37 -0.86
C THR A 258 -16.22 -13.33 -2.16
N SER A 259 -17.33 -12.59 -2.17
CA SER A 259 -18.03 -12.19 -3.40
C SER A 259 -17.79 -10.72 -3.66
N VAL A 260 -17.66 -10.35 -4.93
CA VAL A 260 -17.58 -8.95 -5.37
C VAL A 260 -18.90 -8.26 -5.03
N PHE A 261 -18.85 -6.98 -4.61
CA PHE A 261 -20.04 -6.18 -4.21
C PHE A 261 -20.91 -6.83 -3.13
N SER A 262 -20.32 -7.67 -2.27
CA SER A 262 -21.04 -8.32 -1.20
C SER A 262 -20.88 -7.56 0.10
N CYS A 263 -22.00 -7.10 0.67
CA CYS A 263 -22.05 -6.53 2.02
C CYS A 263 -21.86 -7.59 3.14
N ALA A 264 -21.55 -8.85 2.80
CA ALA A 264 -21.34 -9.92 3.76
C ALA A 264 -20.04 -9.72 4.56
N ASP A 265 -20.12 -9.99 5.86
CA ASP A 265 -18.97 -9.92 6.77
C ASP A 265 -17.96 -11.04 6.46
N ASN A 266 -16.79 -10.65 5.95
CA ASN A 266 -15.65 -11.53 5.66
C ASN A 266 -14.57 -11.49 6.76
N SER A 267 -14.76 -10.73 7.85
CA SER A 267 -13.80 -10.62 8.96
C SER A 267 -13.55 -11.96 9.66
N ASN A 268 -14.44 -12.92 9.44
CA ASN A 268 -14.43 -14.20 10.10
C ASN A 268 -13.79 -15.35 9.31
N LYS A 269 -13.41 -15.14 8.04
CA LYS A 269 -12.89 -16.16 7.15
C LYS A 269 -11.36 -16.07 7.05
N ILE A 270 -10.69 -17.20 6.84
CA ILE A 270 -9.23 -17.26 6.54
C ILE A 270 -9.04 -17.88 5.15
N ILE A 271 -8.20 -17.28 4.31
CA ILE A 271 -7.78 -17.91 3.05
C ILE A 271 -6.67 -18.89 3.41
N SER A 272 -6.94 -20.19 3.31
CA SER A 272 -5.89 -21.21 3.45
C SER A 272 -4.99 -21.17 2.21
N GLN A 273 -4.06 -20.23 2.18
CA GLN A 273 -2.97 -20.23 1.21
C GLN A 273 -1.95 -21.26 1.72
N GLN A 274 -2.02 -22.50 1.20
CA GLN A 274 -0.90 -23.44 1.28
C GLN A 274 0.23 -22.98 0.35
#